data_AF-A0AAE0WSP2-F1
#
_entry.id   AF-A0AAE0WSP2-F1
#
_cell.length_a   1.000
_cell.length_b   1.000
_cell.length_c   1.000
_cell.angle_alpha   90.00
_cell.angle_beta   90.00
_cell.angle_gamma   90.00
#
_symmetry.space_group_name_H-M   'P 1'
#
loop_
_entity.id
_entity.type
_entity.pdbx_description
1 polymer ?
#
loop_
_entity_poly.entity_id
_entity_poly.type
_entity_poly.pdbx_seq_one_letter_code
_entity_poly.pdbx_strand_id
1 'polypeptide(L)'
;MVGDVLTDDWRGWTKEVAVRNVRNVKIYNALAVLIAQHKITACEARTRLKMKTIAAERTDAQLRDEQLATSTDKRDELMRYVDAVGYLLAGTSVWSASCPRYNAHRKLDAVLDQEPQHCAVACDASAESRVLAA
;
A
#
# COMPACT_ATOMS: atom_id res chain seq x y z
N MET A 1 -3.17 3.69 12.44
CA MET A 1 -3.13 2.29 11.91
C MET A 1 -3.73 2.15 10.51
N VAL A 2 -4.55 3.10 10.04
CA VAL A 2 -5.12 3.06 8.67
C VAL A 2 -4.03 3.06 7.60
N GLY A 3 -2.91 3.75 7.84
CA GLY A 3 -1.76 3.79 6.90
C GLY A 3 -1.17 2.40 6.59
N ASP A 4 -1.19 1.47 7.54
CA ASP A 4 -0.66 0.10 7.39
C ASP A 4 -1.43 -0.67 6.31
N VAL A 5 -2.76 -0.73 6.46
CA VAL A 5 -3.65 -1.45 5.55
C VAL A 5 -3.62 -0.85 4.15
N LEU A 6 -3.61 0.49 4.04
CA LEU A 6 -3.54 1.15 2.74
C LEU A 6 -2.17 0.96 2.06
N THR A 7 -1.09 0.83 2.84
CA THR A 7 0.24 0.49 2.31
C THR A 7 0.26 -0.92 1.75
N ASP A 8 -0.35 -1.88 2.46
CA ASP A 8 -0.48 -3.26 1.99
C ASP A 8 -1.25 -3.33 0.68
N ASP A 9 -2.41 -2.66 0.61
CA ASP A 9 -3.23 -2.59 -0.59
C ASP A 9 -2.47 -1.96 -1.78
N TRP A 10 -1.72 -0.89 -1.53
CA TRP A 10 -0.98 -0.18 -2.57
C TRP A 10 0.20 -0.99 -3.13
N ARG A 11 0.93 -1.69 -2.26
CA ARG A 11 2.07 -2.56 -2.62
C ARG A 11 1.62 -3.90 -3.20
N GLY A 12 0.51 -4.44 -2.70
CA GLY A 12 -0.02 -5.76 -3.01
C GLY A 12 -0.83 -5.85 -4.31
N TRP A 13 -1.20 -4.72 -4.91
CA TRP A 13 -2.05 -4.66 -6.10
C TRP A 13 -1.66 -5.64 -7.22
N THR A 14 -0.41 -5.57 -7.68
CA THR A 14 0.06 -6.40 -8.80
C THR A 14 -0.05 -7.88 -8.50
N LYS A 15 0.26 -8.28 -7.25
CA LYS A 15 0.13 -9.67 -6.78
C LYS A 15 -1.34 -10.11 -6.79
N GLU A 16 -2.26 -9.28 -6.31
CA GLU A 16 -3.68 -9.63 -6.27
C GLU A 16 -4.32 -9.71 -7.65
N VAL A 17 -3.96 -8.80 -8.57
CA VAL A 17 -4.39 -8.88 -9.98
C VAL A 17 -3.87 -10.16 -10.63
N ALA A 18 -2.60 -10.52 -10.42
CA ALA A 18 -2.04 -11.76 -10.94
C ALA A 18 -2.75 -12.99 -10.38
N VAL A 19 -3.04 -13.02 -9.07
CA VAL A 19 -3.77 -14.13 -8.44
C VAL A 19 -5.20 -14.23 -8.98
N ARG A 20 -5.90 -13.11 -9.17
CA ARG A 20 -7.23 -13.11 -9.80
C ARG A 20 -7.19 -13.68 -11.21
N ASN A 21 -6.21 -13.28 -12.02
CA ASN A 21 -6.11 -13.75 -13.41
C ASN A 21 -5.88 -15.27 -13.50
N VAL A 22 -5.18 -15.87 -12.53
CA VAL A 22 -4.91 -17.31 -12.49
C VAL A 22 -6.04 -18.10 -11.83
N ARG A 23 -6.59 -17.60 -10.72
CA ARG A 23 -7.51 -18.37 -9.85
C ARG A 23 -8.97 -17.93 -9.95
N ASN A 24 -9.27 -16.90 -10.74
CA ASN A 24 -10.59 -16.29 -10.87
C ASN A 24 -11.25 -15.93 -9.52
N VAL A 25 -10.47 -15.35 -8.61
CA VAL A 25 -10.92 -14.95 -7.27
C VAL A 25 -11.24 -13.46 -7.19
N LYS A 26 -12.11 -13.09 -6.24
CA LYS A 26 -12.42 -11.69 -5.95
C LYS A 26 -11.20 -10.97 -5.35
N ILE A 27 -11.02 -9.70 -5.75
CA ILE A 27 -9.99 -8.81 -5.19
C ILE A 27 -10.60 -8.03 -4.02
N TYR A 28 -9.91 -8.03 -2.88
CA TYR A 28 -10.28 -7.28 -1.67
C TYR A 28 -9.18 -6.26 -1.40
N ASN A 29 -9.19 -5.18 -2.16
CA ASN A 29 -8.13 -4.17 -2.15
C ASN A 29 -8.74 -2.77 -2.35
N ALA A 30 -8.27 -1.76 -1.61
CA ALA A 30 -8.75 -0.39 -1.72
C ALA A 30 -8.65 0.18 -3.15
N LEU A 31 -7.70 -0.25 -3.98
CA LEU A 31 -7.64 0.18 -5.38
C LEU A 31 -8.83 -0.31 -6.19
N ALA A 32 -9.22 -1.58 -6.02
CA ALA A 32 -10.40 -2.11 -6.70
C ALA A 32 -11.66 -1.34 -6.30
N VAL A 33 -11.76 -0.95 -5.03
CA VAL A 33 -12.85 -0.11 -4.52
C VAL A 33 -12.81 1.28 -5.17
N LEU A 34 -11.66 1.96 -5.20
CA LEU A 34 -11.52 3.29 -5.80
C LEU A 34 -11.87 3.31 -7.30
N ILE A 35 -11.39 2.31 -8.05
CA ILE A 35 -11.70 2.14 -9.47
C ILE A 35 -13.22 1.95 -9.65
N ALA A 36 -13.83 1.05 -8.89
CA ALA A 36 -15.25 0.73 -9.02
C ALA A 36 -16.16 1.92 -8.65
N GLN A 37 -15.82 2.65 -7.59
CA GLN A 37 -16.58 3.78 -7.07
C GLN A 37 -16.45 5.03 -7.94
N HIS A 38 -15.24 5.35 -8.39
CA HIS A 38 -14.97 6.62 -9.08
C HIS A 38 -14.83 6.49 -10.59
N LYS A 39 -14.88 5.27 -11.15
CA LYS A 39 -14.73 5.00 -12.59
C LYS A 39 -13.44 5.59 -13.18
N ILE A 40 -12.35 5.48 -12.41
CA ILE A 40 -11.02 5.99 -12.76
C ILE A 40 -10.07 4.86 -13.18
N THR A 41 -8.96 5.22 -13.82
CA THR A 41 -7.92 4.26 -14.22
C THR A 41 -7.19 3.69 -12.99
N ALA A 42 -6.52 2.54 -13.15
CA ALA A 42 -5.72 1.97 -12.08
C ALA A 42 -4.53 2.87 -11.71
N CYS A 43 -3.92 3.54 -12.69
CA CYS A 43 -2.86 4.52 -12.46
C CYS A 43 -3.33 5.69 -11.58
N GLU A 44 -4.50 6.25 -11.91
CA GLU A 44 -5.09 7.32 -11.12
C GLU A 44 -5.47 6.84 -9.71
N ALA A 45 -6.09 5.66 -9.60
CA ALA A 45 -6.43 5.05 -8.32
C ALA A 45 -5.18 4.82 -7.45
N ARG A 46 -4.06 4.35 -8.02
CA ARG A 46 -2.77 4.18 -7.31
C ARG A 46 -2.22 5.49 -6.78
N THR A 47 -2.33 6.56 -7.57
CA THR A 47 -1.91 7.89 -7.14
C THR A 47 -2.79 8.38 -5.98
N ARG A 48 -4.11 8.27 -6.11
CA ARG A 48 -5.06 8.67 -5.06
C ARG A 48 -4.88 7.85 -3.77
N LEU A 49 -4.67 6.54 -3.88
CA LEU A 49 -4.44 5.68 -2.72
C LEU A 49 -3.14 6.04 -2.01
N LYS A 50 -2.04 6.26 -2.75
CA LYS A 50 -0.76 6.72 -2.17
C LYS A 50 -0.93 8.02 -1.39
N MET A 51 -1.66 8.98 -1.95
CA MET A 51 -1.94 10.25 -1.25
C MET A 51 -2.78 10.05 0.00
N LYS A 52 -3.77 9.15 -0.01
CA LYS A 52 -4.54 8.77 1.18
C LYS A 52 -3.66 8.11 2.25
N THR A 53 -2.74 7.22 1.86
CA THR A 53 -1.79 6.60 2.77
C THR A 53 -0.91 7.65 3.45
N ILE A 54 -0.31 8.56 2.67
CA ILE A 54 0.54 9.64 3.21
C ILE A 54 -0.26 10.55 4.16
N ALA A 55 -1.50 10.89 3.80
CA ALA A 55 -2.36 11.70 4.67
C ALA A 55 -2.68 10.98 5.99
N ALA A 56 -3.00 9.67 5.93
CA ALA A 56 -3.26 8.87 7.13
C ALA A 56 -2.02 8.77 8.03
N GLU A 57 -0.83 8.57 7.47
CA GLU A 57 0.43 8.55 8.22
C GLU A 57 0.72 9.89 8.90
N ARG A 58 0.45 11.02 8.21
CA ARG A 58 0.59 12.35 8.82
C ARG A 58 -0.38 12.55 9.98
N THR A 59 -1.63 12.14 9.82
CA THR A 59 -2.63 12.22 10.90
C THR A 59 -2.22 11.33 12.08
N ASP A 60 -1.76 10.10 11.84
CA ASP A 60 -1.27 9.20 12.89
C ASP A 60 -0.09 9.83 13.66
N ALA A 61 0.85 10.49 12.97
CA ALA A 61 1.97 11.19 13.60
C ALA A 61 1.53 12.41 14.43
N GLN A 62 0.60 13.22 13.91
CA GLN A 62 0.06 14.38 14.62
C GLN A 62 -0.65 13.95 15.92
N LEU A 63 -1.51 12.94 15.84
CA LEU A 63 -2.23 12.42 17.00
C LEU A 63 -1.28 11.85 18.06
N ARG A 64 -0.20 11.17 17.65
CA ARG A 64 0.84 10.73 18.59
C ARG A 64 1.48 11.92 19.30
N ASP A 65 1.88 12.95 18.56
CA ASP A 65 2.58 14.10 19.13
C ASP A 65 1.67 14.91 20.06
N GLU A 66 0.38 15.06 19.70
CA GLU A 66 -0.65 15.66 20.56
C GLU A 66 -0.85 14.84 21.85
N GLN A 67 -0.93 13.51 21.75
CA GLN A 67 -1.05 12.63 22.92
C GLN A 67 0.18 12.74 23.84
N LEU A 68 1.39 12.76 23.26
CA LEU A 68 2.64 12.96 24.00
C LEU A 68 2.68 14.31 24.73
N ALA A 69 2.17 15.37 24.10
CA ALA A 69 2.20 16.72 24.64
C ALA A 69 1.14 16.96 25.74
N THR A 70 0.00 16.26 25.67
CA THR A 70 -1.16 16.51 26.57
C THR A 70 -1.27 15.53 27.73
N SER A 71 -0.56 14.39 27.68
CA SER A 71 -0.68 13.35 28.71
C SER A 71 0.05 13.73 30.01
N THR A 72 -0.71 14.18 31.01
CA THR A 72 -0.25 14.38 32.40
C THR A 72 -0.10 13.05 33.15
N ASP A 73 -0.90 12.05 32.76
CA ASP A 73 -0.90 10.70 33.30
C ASP A 73 -0.01 9.82 32.40
N LYS A 74 1.30 9.80 32.68
CA LYS A 74 2.28 8.98 31.94
C LYS A 74 2.12 7.51 32.30
N ARG A 75 1.01 6.88 31.93
CA ARG A 75 0.95 5.41 31.95
C ARG A 75 1.93 4.93 30.89
N ASP A 76 3.16 4.64 31.34
CA ASP A 76 4.31 4.28 30.51
C ASP A 76 3.95 3.23 29.45
N GLU A 77 3.03 2.32 29.75
CA GLU A 77 2.55 1.29 28.83
C GLU A 77 1.81 1.84 27.61
N LEU A 78 0.91 2.82 27.78
CA LEU A 78 0.18 3.42 26.65
C LEU A 78 1.14 4.19 25.75
N MET A 79 2.09 4.91 26.33
CA MET A 79 3.07 5.68 25.56
C MET A 79 3.98 4.75 24.75
N ARG A 80 4.48 3.67 25.37
CA ARG A 80 5.23 2.63 24.66
C ARG A 80 4.42 1.97 23.55
N TYR A 81 3.13 1.75 23.78
CA TYR A 81 2.24 1.19 22.76
C TYR A 81 2.11 2.13 21.56
N VAL A 82 1.84 3.42 21.79
CA VAL A 82 1.72 4.42 20.71
C VAL A 82 3.03 4.54 19.92
N ASP A 83 4.18 4.57 20.60
CA ASP A 83 5.49 4.57 19.93
C ASP A 83 5.70 3.28 19.10
N ALA A 84 5.36 2.12 19.65
CA ALA A 84 5.45 0.85 18.93
C ALA A 84 4.57 0.83 17.67
N VAL A 85 3.37 1.43 17.71
CA VAL A 85 2.51 1.59 16.53
C VAL A 85 3.18 2.49 15.48
N GLY A 86 3.88 3.55 15.90
CA GLY A 86 4.68 4.38 14.99
C GLY A 86 5.77 3.58 14.26
N TYR A 87 6.49 2.72 14.97
CA TYR A 87 7.49 1.83 14.37
C TYR A 87 6.88 0.78 13.46
N LEU A 88 5.69 0.26 13.78
CA LEU A 88 4.97 -0.68 12.92
C LEU A 88 4.70 -0.08 11.54
N LEU A 89 4.19 1.16 11.48
CA LEU A 89 3.90 1.84 10.21
C LEU A 89 5.16 1.99 9.34
N ALA A 90 6.26 2.47 9.94
CA ALA A 90 7.53 2.62 9.25
C ALA A 90 8.09 1.26 8.79
N GLY A 91 8.02 0.26 9.67
CA GLY A 91 8.45 -1.11 9.39
C GLY A 91 7.68 -1.74 8.24
N THR A 92 6.35 -1.63 8.22
CA THR A 92 5.53 -2.15 7.12
C THR A 92 5.88 -1.48 5.79
N SER A 93 6.10 -0.16 5.78
CA SER A 93 6.45 0.55 4.55
C SER A 93 7.78 0.05 3.96
N VAL A 94 8.81 -0.08 4.80
CA VAL A 94 10.15 -0.56 4.40
C VAL A 94 10.11 -2.03 4.00
N TRP A 95 9.47 -2.87 4.80
CA TRP A 95 9.33 -4.29 4.52
C TRP A 95 8.57 -4.51 3.20
N SER A 96 7.43 -3.86 3.02
CA SER A 96 6.62 -4.01 1.81
C SER A 96 7.34 -3.52 0.55
N ALA A 97 8.27 -2.57 0.66
CA ALA A 97 9.07 -2.08 -0.45
C ALA A 97 10.07 -3.11 -1.01
N SER A 98 10.44 -4.11 -0.22
CA SER A 98 11.53 -5.04 -0.54
C SER A 98 11.17 -6.52 -0.34
N CYS A 99 10.07 -6.83 0.35
CA CYS A 99 9.73 -8.20 0.70
C CYS A 99 9.44 -9.04 -0.55
N PRO A 100 9.84 -10.32 -0.57
CA PRO A 100 9.54 -11.22 -1.68
C PRO A 100 8.04 -11.37 -1.95
N ARG A 101 7.18 -11.19 -0.94
CA ARG A 101 5.72 -11.30 -1.08
C ARG A 101 5.16 -10.34 -2.13
N TYR A 102 5.68 -9.11 -2.22
CA TYR A 102 5.25 -8.11 -3.20
C TYR A 102 6.23 -7.94 -4.35
N ASN A 103 7.50 -8.29 -4.13
CA ASN A 103 8.59 -8.05 -5.06
C ASN A 103 9.15 -9.34 -5.69
N ALA A 104 8.42 -10.47 -5.64
CA ALA A 104 8.87 -11.74 -6.24
C ALA A 104 9.20 -11.59 -7.73
N HIS A 105 8.46 -10.74 -8.46
CA HIS A 105 8.73 -10.44 -9.86
C HIS A 105 10.11 -9.78 -10.07
N ARG A 106 10.54 -8.90 -9.16
CA ARG A 106 11.86 -8.24 -9.22
C ARG A 106 13.04 -9.22 -9.10
N LYS A 107 12.84 -10.39 -8.48
CA LYS A 107 13.88 -11.44 -8.43
C LYS A 107 13.99 -12.22 -9.74
N LEU A 108 12.93 -12.30 -10.55
CA LEU A 108 13.03 -12.81 -11.92
C LEU A 108 13.73 -11.79 -12.82
N ASP A 109 13.40 -10.51 -12.68
CA ASP A 109 13.98 -9.43 -13.49
C ASP A 109 15.48 -9.23 -13.22
N ALA A 110 15.94 -9.41 -11.98
CA ALA A 110 17.36 -9.32 -11.61
C ALA A 110 18.24 -10.46 -12.17
N VAL A 111 17.62 -11.56 -12.64
CA VAL A 111 18.31 -12.64 -13.37
C VAL A 111 18.26 -12.38 -14.88
N LEU A 112 17.37 -11.49 -15.34
CA LEU A 112 17.00 -11.40 -16.74
C LEU A 112 17.39 -10.10 -17.45
N ASP A 113 17.67 -8.95 -16.83
CA ASP A 113 18.43 -7.88 -17.50
C ASP A 113 18.68 -6.63 -16.62
N GLN A 114 19.84 -6.02 -16.87
CA GLN A 114 20.22 -4.67 -16.43
C GLN A 114 19.48 -3.61 -17.27
N GLU A 115 18.43 -2.95 -16.76
CA GLU A 115 17.89 -1.71 -17.36
C GLU A 115 17.29 -0.78 -16.28
N PRO A 116 17.32 0.56 -16.45
CA PRO A 116 17.18 1.53 -15.38
C PRO A 116 15.73 1.80 -14.99
N GLN A 117 15.52 1.99 -13.68
CA GLN A 117 14.27 2.38 -13.04
C GLN A 117 13.86 3.81 -13.44
N HIS A 118 13.33 3.99 -14.65
CA HIS A 118 12.44 5.11 -14.95
C HIS A 118 10.99 4.64 -14.80
N CYS A 119 10.13 5.56 -14.39
CA CYS A 119 8.69 5.42 -14.19
C CYS A 119 7.97 4.98 -15.47
N ALA A 120 8.14 3.71 -15.87
CA ALA A 120 7.60 3.10 -17.07
C ALA A 120 7.22 1.65 -16.78
N VAL A 121 6.56 1.39 -15.66
CA VAL A 121 5.63 0.26 -15.67
C VAL A 121 4.46 0.75 -16.50
N ALA A 122 4.48 0.38 -17.78
CA ALA A 122 3.44 0.62 -18.74
C ALA A 122 2.08 0.49 -18.04
N CYS A 123 1.28 1.56 -18.13
CA CYS A 123 -0.14 1.50 -17.86
C CYS A 123 -0.70 0.60 -18.98
N ASP A 124 -0.59 -0.70 -18.80
CA ASP A 124 -0.96 -1.68 -19.80
C ASP A 124 -2.48 -1.78 -19.79
N ALA A 125 -3.12 -0.87 -20.51
CA ALA A 125 -4.56 -0.72 -20.67
C ALA A 125 -5.24 -2.02 -21.15
N SER A 126 -4.46 -2.99 -21.67
CA SER A 126 -4.93 -4.28 -22.15
C SER A 126 -5.32 -5.26 -21.03
N ALA A 127 -4.71 -5.17 -19.85
CA ALA A 127 -5.08 -5.97 -18.68
C ALA A 127 -6.27 -5.37 -17.90
N GLU A 128 -6.53 -4.07 -18.07
CA GLU A 128 -7.47 -3.29 -17.28
C GLU A 128 -8.95 -3.52 -17.65
N SER A 129 -9.23 -3.94 -18.89
CA SER A 129 -10.59 -4.21 -19.37
C SER A 129 -11.24 -5.44 -18.71
N ARG A 130 -10.47 -6.34 -18.07
CA ARG A 130 -11.01 -7.60 -17.50
C ARG A 130 -11.22 -7.57 -15.99
N VAL A 131 -10.72 -6.55 -15.30
CA VAL A 131 -10.84 -6.44 -13.83
C VAL A 131 -12.25 -6.00 -13.40
N LEU A 132 -13.03 -5.39 -14.30
CA LEU A 132 -14.39 -4.90 -13.98
C LEU A 132 -15.53 -5.70 -14.62
N ALA A 133 -15.23 -6.72 -15.44
CA ALA A 133 -16.22 -7.57 -16.07
C ALA A 133 -16.44 -8.86 -15.26
N ALA A 134 -17.07 -8.71 -14.08
CA ALA A 134 -17.77 -9.76 -13.36
C ALA A 134 -18.75 -9.11 -12.37
#